data_AF-A0A2J4Y689-F1
#
_entry.id   AF-A0A2J4Y689-F1
#
_cell.length_a   1.000
_cell.length_b   1.000
_cell.length_c   1.000
_cell.angle_alpha   90.00
_cell.angle_beta   90.00
_cell.angle_gamma   90.00
#
_symmetry.space_group_name_H-M   'P 1'
#
loop_
_entity.id
_entity.type
_entity.pdbx_description
1 polymer ?
#
loop_
_entity_poly.entity_id
_entity_poly.type
_entity_poly.pdbx_seq_one_letter_code
_entity_poly.pdbx_strand_id
1 'polypeptide(L)'
;MDHLPIFCQLRDRDCLLVGGGDVAERKARLLLDAGARLTVNALDFVPQFQVWADANMLTLVQGEFNPALLDNCWLAIAATDNEAVNQRVSASAEERRIFCNVVDAPQQASFIMPSIID
;
A
#
# COMPACT_ATOMS: atom_id res chain seq x y z
N MET A 1 -15.29 19.78 7.36
CA MET A 1 -15.27 18.80 6.24
C MET A 1 -13.82 18.39 6.18
N ASP A 2 -13.54 17.19 6.68
CA ASP A 2 -12.19 16.89 7.19
C ASP A 2 -11.38 16.06 6.19
N HIS A 3 -12.06 15.51 5.17
CA HIS A 3 -11.47 14.78 4.05
C HIS A 3 -12.19 15.17 2.75
N LEU A 4 -11.43 15.23 1.65
CA LEU A 4 -11.96 15.50 0.31
C LEU A 4 -12.00 14.19 -0.49
N PRO A 5 -13.18 13.71 -0.93
CA PRO A 5 -13.25 12.52 -1.78
C PRO A 5 -12.70 12.83 -3.17
N ILE A 6 -11.76 12.00 -3.63
CA ILE A 6 -11.18 12.06 -4.98
C ILE A 6 -11.16 10.66 -5.59
N PHE A 7 -11.27 10.59 -6.91
CA PHE A 7 -11.18 9.33 -7.66
C PHE A 7 -9.84 9.32 -8.40
N CYS A 8 -8.99 8.34 -8.11
CA CYS A 8 -7.64 8.25 -8.66
C CYS A 8 -7.61 7.31 -9.87
N GLN A 9 -6.95 7.72 -10.95
CA GLN A 9 -6.58 6.81 -12.04
C GLN A 9 -5.23 6.16 -11.72
N LEU A 10 -5.27 4.90 -11.29
CA LEU A 10 -4.07 4.16 -10.86
C LEU A 10 -3.46 3.27 -11.94
N ARG A 11 -4.08 3.16 -13.12
CA ARG A 11 -3.54 2.36 -14.23
C ARG A 11 -2.07 2.73 -14.52
N ASP A 12 -1.19 1.74 -14.43
CA ASP A 12 0.25 1.83 -14.64
C ASP A 12 0.99 2.79 -13.69
N ARG A 13 0.38 3.17 -12.56
CA ARG A 13 0.98 4.02 -11.53
C ARG A 13 1.64 3.19 -10.44
N ASP A 14 2.84 3.58 -10.04
CA ASP A 14 3.56 2.95 -8.92
C ASP A 14 2.80 3.12 -7.62
N CYS A 15 2.51 2.02 -6.96
CA CYS A 15 1.92 1.99 -5.62
C CYS A 15 2.72 1.02 -4.74
N LEU A 16 2.91 1.40 -3.48
CA LEU A 16 3.58 0.57 -2.49
C LEU A 16 2.58 0.07 -1.44
N LEU A 17 2.63 -1.23 -1.17
CA LEU A 17 1.97 -1.85 -0.04
C LEU A 17 3.02 -2.43 0.89
N VAL A 18 3.00 -2.05 2.17
CA VAL A 18 3.90 -2.58 3.20
C VAL A 18 3.10 -3.51 4.11
N GLY A 19 3.45 -4.79 4.10
CA GLY A 19 2.73 -5.88 4.76
C GLY A 19 2.40 -7.01 3.80
N GLY A 20 2.40 -8.24 4.32
CA GLY A 20 2.20 -9.46 3.53
C GLY A 20 1.14 -10.41 4.09
N GLY A 21 0.34 -9.96 5.08
CA GLY A 21 -0.76 -10.73 5.68
C GLY A 21 -2.09 -10.60 4.93
N ASP A 22 -3.15 -11.18 5.49
CA ASP A 22 -4.50 -11.19 4.89
C ASP A 22 -5.08 -9.79 4.66
N VAL A 23 -4.80 -8.85 5.58
CA VAL A 23 -5.22 -7.45 5.45
C VAL A 23 -4.54 -6.80 4.25
N ALA A 24 -3.24 -7.03 4.08
CA ALA A 24 -2.48 -6.55 2.94
C ALA A 24 -3.01 -7.18 1.64
N GLU A 25 -3.31 -8.48 1.63
CA GLU A 25 -3.87 -9.18 0.46
C GLU A 25 -5.15 -8.49 -0.04
N ARG A 26 -6.07 -8.16 0.86
CA ARG A 26 -7.31 -7.45 0.51
C ARG A 26 -7.06 -6.08 -0.11
N LYS A 27 -6.05 -5.35 0.36
CA LYS A 27 -5.66 -4.04 -0.20
C LYS A 27 -4.95 -4.19 -1.54
N ALA A 28 -4.10 -5.20 -1.68
CA ALA A 28 -3.42 -5.53 -2.93
C ALA A 28 -4.44 -5.80 -4.04
N ARG A 29 -5.46 -6.62 -3.76
CA ARG A 29 -6.52 -6.94 -4.73
C ARG A 29 -7.19 -5.67 -5.28
N LEU A 30 -7.60 -4.74 -4.40
CA LEU A 30 -8.23 -3.48 -4.82
C LEU A 30 -7.29 -2.61 -5.68
N LEU A 31 -6.01 -2.56 -5.35
CA LEU A 31 -5.02 -1.82 -6.14
C LEU A 31 -4.78 -2.47 -7.51
N LEU A 32 -4.73 -3.81 -7.56
CA LEU A 32 -4.59 -4.57 -8.80
C LEU A 32 -5.82 -4.40 -9.71
N ASP A 33 -7.03 -4.48 -9.16
CA ASP A 33 -8.28 -4.25 -9.89
C ASP A 33 -8.33 -2.83 -10.46
N ALA A 34 -7.77 -1.83 -9.75
CA ALA A 34 -7.60 -0.46 -10.23
C ALA A 34 -6.45 -0.27 -11.26
N GLY A 35 -5.69 -1.32 -11.56
CA GLY A 35 -4.60 -1.32 -12.54
C GLY A 35 -3.26 -0.76 -12.04
N ALA A 36 -3.05 -0.66 -10.73
CA ALA A 36 -1.81 -0.16 -10.16
C ALA A 36 -0.61 -1.05 -10.50
N ARG A 37 0.55 -0.43 -10.75
CA ARG A 37 1.83 -1.14 -10.78
C ARG A 37 2.29 -1.36 -9.34
N LEU A 38 1.88 -2.50 -8.77
CA LEU A 38 1.99 -2.75 -7.35
C LEU A 38 3.34 -3.37 -6.97
N THR A 39 4.01 -2.75 -5.99
CA THR A 39 5.10 -3.39 -5.25
C THR A 39 4.63 -3.69 -3.83
N VAL A 40 4.92 -4.89 -3.33
CA VAL A 40 4.59 -5.31 -1.97
C VAL A 40 5.87 -5.62 -1.21
N ASN A 41 6.08 -4.96 -0.08
CA ASN A 41 7.23 -5.19 0.80
C ASN A 41 6.80 -5.76 2.15
N ALA A 42 7.39 -6.88 2.54
CA ALA A 42 7.11 -7.52 3.82
C ALA A 42 8.24 -8.48 4.22
N LEU A 43 8.28 -8.87 5.50
CA LEU A 43 9.18 -9.92 5.98
C LEU A 43 8.75 -11.30 5.48
N ASP A 44 7.44 -11.54 5.49
CA ASP A 44 6.79 -12.78 5.06
C ASP A 44 5.51 -12.46 4.30
N PHE A 45 5.07 -13.40 3.46
CA PHE A 45 3.90 -13.25 2.61
C PHE A 45 2.96 -14.45 2.71
N VAL A 46 1.65 -14.20 2.73
CA VAL A 46 0.65 -15.26 2.52
C VAL A 46 0.75 -15.82 1.10
N PRO A 47 0.36 -17.09 0.86
CA PRO A 47 0.58 -17.78 -0.41
C PRO A 47 0.04 -17.04 -1.65
N GLN A 48 -1.05 -16.28 -1.49
CA GLN A 48 -1.67 -15.54 -2.59
C GLN A 48 -0.72 -14.52 -3.25
N PHE A 49 0.19 -13.92 -2.49
CA PHE A 49 1.17 -12.99 -3.05
C PHE A 49 2.14 -13.66 -4.01
N GLN A 50 2.54 -14.90 -3.73
CA GLN A 50 3.39 -15.67 -4.64
C GLN A 50 2.64 -15.99 -5.94
N VAL A 51 1.37 -16.37 -5.86
CA VAL A 51 0.52 -16.62 -7.03
C VAL A 51 0.45 -15.39 -7.94
N TRP A 52 0.28 -14.19 -7.36
CA TRP A 52 0.26 -12.95 -8.12
C TRP A 52 1.63 -12.57 -8.70
N ALA A 53 2.71 -12.81 -7.97
CA ALA A 53 4.07 -12.57 -8.44
C ALA A 53 4.41 -13.48 -9.63
N ASP A 54 4.10 -14.78 -9.54
CA ASP A 54 4.34 -15.77 -10.61
C ASP A 54 3.53 -15.44 -11.87
N ALA A 55 2.36 -14.81 -11.70
CA ALA A 55 1.53 -14.29 -12.79
C ALA A 55 1.98 -12.92 -13.32
N ASN A 56 3.09 -12.36 -12.84
CA ASN A 56 3.60 -11.01 -13.15
C ASN A 56 2.60 -9.87 -12.87
N MET A 57 1.71 -10.05 -11.89
CA MET A 57 0.73 -9.02 -11.52
C MET A 57 1.31 -7.97 -10.57
N LEU A 58 2.35 -8.31 -9.81
CA LEU A 58 3.00 -7.43 -8.83
C LEU A 58 4.46 -7.82 -8.62
N THR A 59 5.20 -6.94 -7.94
CA THR A 59 6.59 -7.17 -7.51
C THR A 59 6.63 -7.41 -6.01
N LEU A 60 7.31 -8.48 -5.57
CA LEU A 60 7.58 -8.73 -4.15
C LEU A 60 8.99 -8.26 -3.77
N VAL A 61 9.09 -7.55 -2.65
CA VAL A 61 10.35 -7.15 -2.04
C VAL A 61 10.39 -7.72 -0.62
N GLN A 62 11.02 -8.87 -0.45
CA GLN A 62 11.12 -9.49 0.87
C GLN A 62 12.19 -8.80 1.72
N GLY A 63 11.82 -8.42 2.94
CA GLY A 63 12.70 -7.78 3.91
C GLY A 63 12.05 -6.63 4.66
N GLU A 64 12.84 -5.99 5.52
CA GLU A 64 12.41 -4.82 6.27
C GLU A 64 12.05 -3.64 5.35
N PHE A 65 11.17 -2.76 5.84
CA PHE A 65 10.80 -1.56 5.11
C PHE A 65 12.02 -0.66 4.86
N ASN A 66 12.20 -0.30 3.59
CA ASN A 66 13.18 0.67 3.13
C ASN A 66 12.45 1.89 2.51
N PRO A 67 12.62 3.11 3.05
CA PRO A 67 12.02 4.33 2.52
C PRO A 67 12.31 4.61 1.04
N ALA A 68 13.42 4.10 0.48
CA ALA A 68 13.73 4.25 -0.94
C ALA A 68 12.68 3.59 -1.86
N LEU A 69 11.90 2.62 -1.36
CA LEU A 69 10.78 2.03 -2.09
C LEU A 69 9.67 3.04 -2.42
N LEU A 70 9.65 4.20 -1.75
CA LEU A 70 8.67 5.27 -1.99
C LEU A 70 9.09 6.26 -3.07
N ASP A 71 10.33 6.25 -3.54
CA ASP A 71 10.91 7.38 -4.32
C ASP A 71 10.19 7.69 -5.65
N ASN A 72 9.31 6.81 -6.14
CA ASN A 72 8.47 7.06 -7.32
C ASN A 72 6.98 6.71 -7.12
N CYS A 73 6.55 6.46 -5.88
CA CYS A 73 5.19 6.01 -5.61
C CYS A 73 4.18 7.17 -5.67
N TRP A 74 2.99 6.88 -6.20
CA TRP A 74 1.84 7.79 -6.15
C TRP A 74 1.04 7.62 -4.86
N LEU A 75 1.01 6.40 -4.33
CA LEU A 75 0.19 6.01 -3.21
C LEU A 75 0.90 4.92 -2.41
N ALA A 76 0.79 5.00 -1.08
CA ALA A 76 1.31 4.01 -0.15
C ALA A 76 0.20 3.47 0.76
N ILE A 77 0.31 2.21 1.16
CA ILE A 77 -0.54 1.60 2.19
C ILE A 77 0.35 0.86 3.19
N ALA A 78 0.23 1.20 4.47
CA ALA A 78 0.83 0.48 5.58
C ALA A 78 -0.19 -0.47 6.19
N ALA A 79 0.04 -1.77 6.04
CA ALA A 79 -0.87 -2.85 6.42
C ALA A 79 -0.10 -3.96 7.18
N THR A 80 0.70 -3.57 8.18
CA THR A 80 1.42 -4.50 9.06
C THR A 80 0.82 -4.50 10.47
N ASP A 81 1.07 -5.56 11.25
CA ASP A 81 0.73 -5.61 12.68
C ASP A 81 1.72 -4.82 13.56
N ASN A 82 2.79 -4.26 12.97
CA ASN A 82 3.81 -3.51 13.69
C ASN A 82 3.55 -2.01 13.55
N GLU A 83 3.04 -1.40 14.62
CA GLU A 83 2.73 0.03 14.64
C GLU A 83 3.95 0.92 14.32
N ALA A 84 5.14 0.57 14.81
CA ALA A 84 6.35 1.34 14.54
C ALA A 84 6.74 1.31 13.05
N VAL A 85 6.51 0.18 12.36
CA VAL A 85 6.70 0.09 10.90
C VAL A 85 5.66 0.95 10.18
N ASN A 86 4.39 0.87 10.59
CA ASN A 86 3.32 1.65 9.98
C ASN A 86 3.54 3.16 10.11
N GLN A 87 3.95 3.63 11.30
CA GLN A 87 4.32 5.02 11.55
C GLN A 87 5.50 5.47 10.68
N ARG A 88 6.53 4.62 10.55
CA ARG A 88 7.71 4.92 9.71
C ARG A 88 7.34 5.01 8.23
N VAL A 89 6.44 4.16 7.74
CA VAL A 89 5.92 4.24 6.37
C VAL A 89 5.15 5.53 6.15
N SER A 90 4.23 5.87 7.05
CA SER A 90 3.42 7.10 6.98
C SER A 90 4.31 8.35 6.98
N ALA A 91 5.24 8.47 7.92
CA ALA A 91 6.16 9.60 7.99
C ALA A 91 7.03 9.72 6.71
N SER A 92 7.56 8.60 6.22
CA SER A 92 8.39 8.59 5.00
C SER A 92 7.62 8.99 3.74
N ALA A 93 6.32 8.64 3.68
CA ALA A 93 5.42 9.02 2.60
C ALA A 93 5.05 10.51 2.68
N GLU A 94 4.76 11.02 3.88
CA GLU A 94 4.43 12.43 4.12
C GLU A 94 5.59 13.36 3.72
N GLU A 95 6.84 13.01 4.07
CA GLU A 95 8.04 13.73 3.65
C GLU A 95 8.16 13.87 2.13
N ARG A 96 7.61 12.91 1.38
CA ARG A 96 7.61 12.86 -0.09
C ARG A 96 6.32 13.41 -0.71
N ARG A 97 5.34 13.81 0.10
CA ARG A 97 3.99 14.22 -0.32
C ARG A 97 3.23 13.10 -1.06
N ILE A 98 3.38 11.87 -0.59
CA ILE A 98 2.71 10.69 -1.10
C ILE A 98 1.50 10.40 -0.21
N PHE A 99 0.32 10.22 -0.80
CA PHE A 99 -0.86 9.82 -0.04
C PHE A 99 -0.65 8.43 0.56
N CYS A 100 -0.77 8.32 1.88
CA CYS A 100 -0.54 7.11 2.64
C CYS A 100 -1.78 6.73 3.46
N ASN A 101 -2.23 5.49 3.32
CA ASN A 101 -3.22 4.90 4.19
C ASN A 101 -2.51 4.03 5.23
N VAL A 102 -2.87 4.20 6.50
CA VAL A 102 -2.47 3.28 7.56
C VAL A 102 -3.70 2.50 7.99
N VAL A 103 -3.65 1.18 7.86
CA VAL A 103 -4.78 0.33 8.24
C VAL A 103 -4.98 0.43 9.76
N ASP A 104 -6.24 0.53 10.18
CA ASP A 104 -6.69 0.64 11.57
C ASP A 104 -6.19 1.87 12.36
N ALA A 105 -5.43 2.78 11.73
CA ALA A 105 -4.98 4.05 12.32
C ALA A 105 -5.29 5.27 11.41
N PRO A 106 -6.56 5.62 11.20
CA PRO A 106 -6.95 6.67 10.26
C PRO A 106 -6.39 8.06 10.60
N GLN A 107 -6.07 8.33 11.88
CA GLN A 107 -5.47 9.61 12.29
C GLN A 107 -4.00 9.75 11.87
N GLN A 108 -3.33 8.65 11.53
CA GLN A 108 -1.94 8.62 11.07
C GLN A 108 -1.85 8.55 9.54
N ALA A 109 -2.98 8.64 8.84
CA ALA A 109 -3.08 8.50 7.39
C ALA A 109 -3.37 9.85 6.73
N SER A 110 -2.81 10.09 5.53
CA SER A 110 -3.16 11.24 4.70
C SER A 110 -4.34 10.98 3.76
N PHE A 111 -4.77 9.71 3.62
CA PHE A 111 -6.07 9.37 3.04
C PHE A 111 -6.72 8.15 3.71
N ILE A 112 -8.05 8.10 3.62
CA ILE A 112 -8.87 6.97 4.09
C ILE A 112 -9.37 6.20 2.87
N MET A 113 -9.21 4.87 2.88
CA MET A 113 -9.81 4.00 1.88
C MET A 113 -11.32 3.87 2.16
N PRO A 114 -12.21 4.41 1.30
CA PRO A 114 -13.66 4.33 1.52
C PRO A 114 -14.18 2.91 1.22
N SER A 115 -15.43 2.65 1.59
CA SER A 115 -16.19 1.55 1.01
C SER A 115 -16.47 1.83 -0.47
N ILE A 116 -16.26 0.85 -1.33
CA ILE A 116 -16.44 0.95 -2.79
C ILE A 116 -17.62 0.07 -3.18
N ILE A 117 -18.53 0.62 -3.98
CA ILE A 117 -19.58 -0.10 -4.70
C ILE A 117 -19.29 0.17 -6.18
N ASP A 118 -18.81 -0.85 -6.88
CA ASP A 118 -18.48 -0.79 -8.31
C ASP A 118 -19.71 -1.14 -9.16
#